data_AF-A0A9D4TX21-F1
#
_entry.id   AF-A0A9D4TX21-F1
#
_cell.length_a   1.000
_cell.length_b   1.000
_cell.length_c   1.000
_cell.angle_alpha   90.00
_cell.angle_beta   90.00
_cell.angle_gamma   90.00
#
_symmetry.space_group_name_H-M   'P 1'
#
loop_
_entity.id
_entity.type
_entity.pdbx_description
1 polymer ?
#
loop_
_entity_poly.entity_id
_entity_poly.type
_entity_poly.pdbx_seq_one_letter_code
_entity_poly.pdbx_strand_id
1 'polypeptide(L)'
;MVPLLSELHIEEPQRFYLGSSGLDELANGRIKLGEVVLPFHSQIVAAQSSVLRDLFRSLRTAEDSAAQAGMIELETPFKDFGLEEVLFLLRFVYHATDATLANFKSAAAHAPGIMRLAHSLDVSGPLLAAADEFVGNEMTGAEAALKWLPLAETCDLKSAWSRGIRALAVELSTGKGAPYAAHLAMQKVANSLSQDSILAVMAAVAAACHESAPVADHVPAASLLAHWRAIDLQPGDGKYTYEHSYMLTEFSKRQSSIFSPEFEAAGYQWRLQVVVKDDKLGLYLLPSTATSFQVAFTLELIDQVGAFNGSFLHAQVYGMPSPIVLHADMQLNGEVYSVGADACVVVARPGSYYAPNFYAAFKKAGLTRFAALVDRAGLRGYFSDPALKITAWPPRDYAFDEILKDIGCTFPELLRNRQLVKNLVLYHTTPGKRVFTSQWPAWPKAKYIPSGLHKQWLKIEMDDQNTGKPGDDWMTYDIDGTDDDAELEEPVVKFGNKLIGRPQRNGCADSGGLMSVIDDVMTYKGLKSKWKKSLRG
;
A
#
# COMPACT_ATOMS: atom_id res chain seq x y z
N MET A 1 1.80 49.53 21.04
CA MET A 1 2.87 48.52 21.15
C MET A 1 3.85 48.82 20.03
N VAL A 2 5.15 48.92 20.33
CA VAL A 2 6.19 49.20 19.34
C VAL A 2 6.47 47.91 18.55
N PRO A 3 6.66 47.93 17.21
CA PRO A 3 7.00 46.72 16.47
C PRO A 3 8.41 46.23 16.81
N LEU A 4 8.57 44.95 17.19
CA LEU A 4 9.87 44.37 17.58
C LEU A 4 11.01 44.66 16.59
N LEU A 5 10.74 44.66 15.28
CA LEU A 5 11.76 44.98 14.27
C LEU A 5 12.46 46.33 14.48
N SER A 6 11.80 47.29 15.14
CA SER A 6 12.41 48.61 15.43
C SER A 6 13.37 48.61 16.62
N GLU A 7 13.41 47.51 17.40
CA GLU A 7 14.37 47.26 18.49
C GLU A 7 15.57 46.42 18.03
N LEU A 8 15.62 45.97 16.77
CA LEU A 8 16.65 45.08 16.25
C LEU A 8 17.94 45.85 15.91
N HIS A 9 18.87 45.88 16.86
CA HIS A 9 20.20 46.49 16.71
C HIS A 9 21.23 45.45 16.23
N ILE A 10 21.58 45.47 14.94
CA ILE A 10 22.51 44.50 14.32
C ILE A 10 23.93 44.58 14.93
N GLU A 11 24.37 45.75 15.39
CA GLU A 11 25.68 45.95 16.03
C GLU A 11 25.78 45.35 17.45
N GLU A 12 24.65 45.23 18.15
CA GLU A 12 24.56 44.68 19.52
C GLU A 12 23.39 43.70 19.63
N PRO A 13 23.40 42.60 18.85
CA PRO A 13 22.23 41.74 18.64
C PRO A 13 21.75 41.08 19.94
N GLN A 14 22.62 40.93 20.95
CA GLN A 14 22.26 40.43 22.27
C GLN A 14 21.29 41.34 23.04
N ARG A 15 21.33 42.67 22.82
CA ARG A 15 20.38 43.60 23.46
C ARG A 15 18.95 43.35 23.03
N PHE A 16 18.74 42.86 21.81
CA PHE A 16 17.40 42.57 21.30
C PHE A 16 16.66 41.52 22.15
N TYR A 17 17.32 40.45 22.62
CA TYR A 17 16.67 39.38 23.38
C TYR A 17 17.06 39.28 24.87
N LEU A 18 18.15 39.92 25.31
CA LEU A 18 18.49 40.06 26.73
C LEU A 18 17.92 41.34 27.35
N GLY A 19 17.61 42.36 26.54
CA GLY A 19 17.17 43.66 27.02
C GLY A 19 18.30 44.46 27.67
N SER A 20 18.41 44.38 29.00
CA SER A 20 19.36 45.19 29.78
C SER A 20 20.82 44.73 29.63
N SER A 21 21.73 45.69 29.51
CA SER A 21 23.19 45.51 29.57
C SER A 21 23.64 44.76 30.84
N GLY A 22 24.52 43.77 30.71
CA GLY A 22 25.13 43.04 31.82
C GLY A 22 24.61 41.61 32.01
N LEU A 23 23.48 41.23 31.39
CA LEU A 23 23.06 39.82 31.35
C LEU A 23 23.96 38.99 30.43
N ASP A 24 24.60 39.60 29.45
CA ASP A 24 25.60 38.97 28.58
C ASP A 24 26.88 38.56 29.34
N GLU A 25 27.23 39.23 30.44
CA GLU A 25 28.32 38.85 31.34
C GLU A 25 28.02 37.58 32.16
N LEU A 26 26.72 37.27 32.37
CA LEU A 26 26.24 36.10 33.11
C LEU A 26 25.93 34.89 32.20
N ALA A 27 26.03 35.07 30.88
CA ALA A 27 25.83 34.00 29.92
C ALA A 27 26.89 32.90 30.08
N ASN A 28 26.46 31.64 30.10
CA ASN A 28 27.35 30.48 30.22
C ASN A 28 27.44 29.65 28.93
N GLY A 29 26.87 30.15 27.84
CA GLY A 29 27.06 29.62 26.49
C GLY A 29 27.02 30.70 25.42
N ARG A 30 27.40 30.32 24.19
CA ARG A 30 27.44 31.15 22.99
C ARG A 30 26.90 30.38 21.80
N ILE A 31 25.99 30.98 21.03
CA ILE A 31 25.62 30.49 19.69
C ILE A 31 26.52 31.18 18.67
N LYS A 32 27.17 30.42 17.79
CA LYS A 32 27.97 30.92 16.67
C LYS A 32 27.15 30.91 15.39
N LEU A 33 27.12 32.04 14.70
CA LEU A 33 26.46 32.27 13.41
C LEU A 33 27.43 32.99 12.49
N GLY A 34 28.33 32.22 11.85
CA GLY A 34 29.50 32.78 11.18
C GLY A 34 30.36 33.56 12.19
N GLU A 35 30.64 34.82 11.88
CA GLU A 35 31.41 35.72 12.75
C GLU A 35 30.60 36.29 13.95
N VAL A 36 29.28 36.12 13.97
CA VAL A 36 28.41 36.65 15.03
C VAL A 36 28.31 35.65 16.19
N VAL A 37 28.49 36.15 17.40
CA VAL A 37 28.48 35.36 18.65
C VAL A 37 27.36 35.86 19.56
N LEU A 38 26.37 35.01 19.82
CA LEU A 38 25.18 35.34 20.61
C LEU A 38 25.26 34.69 22.02
N PRO A 39 25.48 35.47 23.10
CA PRO A 39 25.58 34.95 24.47
C PRO A 39 24.23 34.44 25.02
N PHE A 40 24.20 33.23 25.58
CA PHE A 40 22.98 32.67 26.16
C PHE A 40 23.17 32.04 27.55
N HIS A 41 22.07 31.99 28.30
CA HIS A 41 21.94 31.32 29.59
C HIS A 41 21.35 29.93 29.37
N SER A 42 22.16 28.87 29.47
CA SER A 42 21.73 27.48 29.27
C SER A 42 20.48 27.10 30.08
N GLN A 43 20.31 27.66 31.29
CA GLN A 43 19.12 27.44 32.13
C GLN A 43 17.82 27.97 31.50
N ILE A 44 17.86 29.14 30.84
CA ILE A 44 16.67 29.78 30.23
C ILE A 44 16.28 29.02 28.97
N VAL A 45 17.24 28.76 28.07
CA VAL A 45 16.97 28.02 26.84
C VAL A 45 16.54 26.56 27.13
N ALA A 46 17.09 25.91 28.15
CA ALA A 46 16.68 24.56 28.58
C ALA A 46 15.32 24.50 29.30
N ALA A 47 14.87 25.62 29.88
CA ALA A 47 13.51 25.71 30.42
C ALA A 47 12.48 25.72 29.29
N GLN A 48 12.82 26.29 28.12
CA GLN A 48 11.92 26.40 26.97
C GLN A 48 12.10 25.30 25.91
N SER A 49 13.27 24.66 25.79
CA SER A 49 13.56 23.63 24.78
C SER A 49 13.91 22.30 25.43
N SER A 50 13.21 21.22 25.05
CA SER A 50 13.53 19.87 25.54
C SER A 50 14.84 19.35 24.95
N VAL A 51 15.08 19.59 23.65
CA VAL A 51 16.29 19.18 22.91
C VAL A 51 17.53 19.81 23.52
N LEU A 52 17.51 21.13 23.77
CA LEU A 52 18.64 21.82 24.40
C LEU A 52 18.85 21.40 25.85
N ARG A 53 17.77 21.14 26.60
CA ARG A 53 17.85 20.62 27.98
C ARG A 53 18.58 19.29 28.04
N ASP A 54 18.24 18.36 27.15
CA ASP A 54 18.84 17.03 27.14
C ASP A 54 20.26 17.04 26.54
N LEU A 55 20.55 17.95 25.61
CA LEU A 55 21.91 18.28 25.17
C LEU A 55 22.78 18.79 26.33
N PHE A 56 22.36 19.78 27.11
CA PHE A 56 23.18 20.28 28.22
C PHE A 56 23.30 19.27 29.37
N ARG A 57 22.34 18.36 29.54
CA ARG A 57 22.47 17.22 30.45
C ARG A 57 23.56 16.26 29.98
N SER A 58 23.58 15.90 28.70
CA SER A 58 24.58 14.97 28.15
C SER A 58 26.00 15.54 28.24
N LEU A 59 26.18 16.84 27.94
CA LEU A 59 27.45 17.55 28.11
C LEU A 59 27.95 17.48 29.56
N ARG A 60 27.10 17.79 30.55
CA ARG A 60 27.48 17.69 31.97
C ARG A 60 27.89 16.27 32.39
N THR A 61 27.17 15.25 31.94
CA THR A 61 27.52 13.85 32.25
C THR A 61 28.81 13.37 31.57
N ALA A 62 29.23 14.03 30.49
CA ALA A 62 30.52 13.75 29.84
C ALA A 62 31.69 14.45 30.54
N GLU A 63 31.45 15.58 31.21
CA GLU A 63 32.48 16.43 31.84
C GLU A 63 32.87 16.02 33.27
N ASP A 64 32.11 15.11 33.90
CA ASP A 64 32.39 14.54 35.24
C ASP A 64 33.76 13.82 35.34
N SER A 65 34.51 13.67 34.24
CA SER A 65 35.88 13.15 34.25
C SER A 65 36.98 14.19 34.58
N ALA A 66 36.77 15.51 34.41
CA ALA A 66 37.69 16.56 34.93
C ALA A 66 37.21 18.02 34.70
N ALA A 67 36.31 18.50 35.54
CA ALA A 67 36.31 19.88 36.09
C ALA A 67 36.82 21.04 35.21
N GLN A 68 36.19 21.29 34.05
CA GLN A 68 36.23 22.61 33.40
C GLN A 68 34.81 23.14 33.22
N ALA A 69 34.50 24.23 33.93
CA ALA A 69 33.31 25.04 33.68
C ALA A 69 33.50 25.86 32.39
N GLY A 70 33.62 25.14 31.27
CA GLY A 70 33.78 25.72 29.95
C GLY A 70 32.54 26.47 29.50
N MET A 71 32.73 27.46 28.64
CA MET A 71 31.61 28.15 28.01
C MET A 71 31.02 27.26 26.90
N ILE A 72 29.73 26.96 26.98
CA ILE A 72 29.07 26.04 26.05
C ILE A 72 28.93 26.70 24.67
N GLU A 73 29.61 26.19 23.65
CA GLU A 73 29.45 26.69 22.27
C GLU A 73 28.44 25.84 21.50
N LEU A 74 27.47 26.50 20.85
CA LEU A 74 26.47 25.90 19.97
C LEU A 74 26.61 26.49 18.56
N GLU A 75 26.60 25.64 17.54
CA GLU A 75 26.70 26.07 16.13
C GLU A 75 25.78 25.21 15.26
N THR A 76 25.93 23.89 15.35
CA THR A 76 25.22 22.91 14.49
C THR A 76 23.70 23.07 14.43
N PRO A 77 22.96 23.36 15.53
CA PRO A 77 21.50 23.53 15.46
C PRO A 77 21.03 24.81 14.76
N PHE A 78 21.91 25.80 14.60
CA PHE A 78 21.57 27.15 14.15
C PHE A 78 22.16 27.51 12.77
N LYS A 79 23.13 26.72 12.27
CA LYS A 79 23.89 26.98 11.04
C LYS A 79 23.05 27.22 9.76
N ASP A 80 21.83 26.66 9.70
CA ASP A 80 20.95 26.68 8.53
C ASP A 80 19.89 27.81 8.60
N PHE A 81 20.04 28.74 9.56
CA PHE A 81 19.07 29.80 9.87
C PHE A 81 19.70 31.20 9.82
N GLY A 82 18.89 32.20 9.45
CA GLY A 82 19.31 33.60 9.42
C GLY A 82 19.51 34.18 10.82
N LEU A 83 20.36 35.21 10.94
CA LEU A 83 20.63 35.89 12.21
C LEU A 83 19.32 36.41 12.84
N GLU A 84 18.47 37.04 12.06
CA GLU A 84 17.17 37.57 12.48
C GLU A 84 16.24 36.46 12.98
N GLU A 85 16.23 35.29 12.31
CA GLU A 85 15.40 34.15 12.70
C GLU A 85 15.81 33.60 14.07
N VAL A 86 17.11 33.48 14.33
CA VAL A 86 17.65 33.08 15.63
C VAL A 86 17.40 34.15 16.69
N LEU A 87 17.54 35.44 16.37
CA LEU A 87 17.29 36.54 17.30
C LEU A 87 15.81 36.65 17.70
N PHE A 88 14.87 36.48 16.77
CA PHE A 88 13.45 36.40 17.10
C PHE A 88 13.12 35.19 17.96
N LEU A 89 13.69 34.01 17.67
CA LEU A 89 13.50 32.85 18.54
C LEU A 89 14.03 33.10 19.95
N LEU A 90 15.25 33.62 20.08
CA LEU A 90 15.83 33.96 21.38
C LEU A 90 14.98 35.00 22.11
N ARG A 91 14.45 36.02 21.41
CA ARG A 91 13.52 37.00 22.02
C ARG A 91 12.32 36.30 22.63
N PHE A 92 11.66 35.39 21.91
CA PHE A 92 10.50 34.67 22.43
C PHE A 92 10.84 33.65 23.53
N VAL A 93 12.05 33.08 23.53
CA VAL A 93 12.54 32.17 24.59
C VAL A 93 12.83 32.91 25.90
N TYR A 94 13.39 34.12 25.83
CA TYR A 94 13.62 34.96 27.02
C TYR A 94 12.37 35.71 27.47
N HIS A 95 11.55 36.15 26.51
CA HIS A 95 10.33 36.94 26.73
C HIS A 95 9.13 36.22 26.10
N ALA A 96 8.67 35.14 26.74
CA ALA A 96 7.54 34.33 26.24
C ALA A 96 6.24 35.14 26.06
N THR A 97 6.08 36.25 26.78
CA THR A 97 4.98 37.23 26.61
C THR A 97 5.00 37.94 25.26
N ASP A 98 6.14 37.96 24.57
CA ASP A 98 6.31 38.65 23.29
C ASP A 98 5.95 37.74 22.11
N ALA A 99 5.72 36.45 22.33
CA ALA A 99 5.18 35.52 21.34
C ALA A 99 3.69 35.82 21.08
N THR A 100 3.41 36.97 20.46
CA THR A 100 2.07 37.45 20.13
C THR A 100 1.85 37.54 18.63
N LEU A 101 0.60 37.46 18.19
CA LEU A 101 0.21 37.61 16.78
C LEU A 101 0.74 38.92 16.16
N ALA A 102 0.74 40.02 16.91
CA ALA A 102 1.26 41.31 16.43
C ALA A 102 2.77 41.29 16.19
N ASN A 103 3.51 40.61 17.07
CA ASN A 103 4.95 40.47 16.97
C ASN A 103 5.34 39.50 15.84
N PHE A 104 4.65 38.37 15.69
CA PHE A 104 4.79 37.49 14.52
C PHE A 104 4.50 38.22 13.20
N LYS A 105 3.48 39.09 13.16
CA LYS A 105 3.20 39.95 11.99
C LYS A 105 4.34 40.92 11.69
N SER A 106 4.99 41.49 12.70
CA SER A 106 6.21 42.28 12.46
C SER A 106 7.36 41.43 11.92
N ALA A 107 7.48 40.18 12.37
CA ALA A 107 8.51 39.22 11.92
C ALA A 107 8.09 38.38 10.69
N ALA A 108 7.04 38.75 9.95
CA ALA A 108 6.40 37.87 8.96
C ALA A 108 7.34 37.36 7.84
N ALA A 109 8.37 38.13 7.48
CA ALA A 109 9.40 37.72 6.52
C ALA A 109 10.29 36.57 7.03
N HIS A 110 10.50 36.49 8.35
CA HIS A 110 11.36 35.52 9.04
C HIS A 110 10.58 34.38 9.72
N ALA A 111 9.25 34.54 9.83
CA ALA A 111 8.35 33.57 10.47
C ALA A 111 8.57 32.11 10.04
N PRO A 112 8.80 31.77 8.74
CA PRO A 112 9.07 30.38 8.34
C PRO A 112 10.31 29.76 8.98
N GLY A 113 11.43 30.50 9.11
CA GLY A 113 12.63 29.97 9.75
C GLY A 113 12.51 29.92 11.26
N ILE A 114 11.89 30.94 11.88
CA ILE A 114 11.59 30.96 13.32
C ILE A 114 10.80 29.70 13.71
N MET A 115 9.78 29.32 12.93
CA MET A 115 8.95 28.13 13.20
C MET A 115 9.71 26.82 13.01
N ARG A 116 10.50 26.70 11.93
CA ARG A 116 11.33 25.50 11.70
C ARG A 116 12.36 25.31 12.81
N LEU A 117 12.98 26.39 13.29
CA LEU A 117 13.95 26.35 14.39
C LEU A 117 13.27 26.10 15.75
N ALA A 118 12.10 26.68 16.00
CA ALA A 118 11.32 26.41 17.20
C ALA A 118 10.88 24.94 17.26
N HIS A 119 10.47 24.36 16.13
CA HIS A 119 10.10 22.95 16.02
C HIS A 119 11.32 22.03 16.16
N SER A 120 12.44 22.30 15.47
CA SER A 120 13.64 21.45 15.54
C SER A 120 14.31 21.42 16.92
N LEU A 121 14.10 22.47 17.73
CA LEU A 121 14.56 22.56 19.12
C LEU A 121 13.49 22.12 20.13
N ASP A 122 12.30 21.69 19.71
CA ASP A 122 11.14 21.38 20.58
C ASP A 122 10.90 22.48 21.64
N VAL A 123 10.67 23.70 21.16
CA VAL A 123 10.44 24.89 21.98
C VAL A 123 8.99 24.93 22.48
N SER A 124 8.82 25.42 23.71
CA SER A 124 7.60 25.32 24.50
C SER A 124 6.32 25.80 23.80
N GLY A 125 5.22 25.17 24.21
CA GLY A 125 3.89 25.32 23.61
C GLY A 125 3.39 26.75 23.37
N PRO A 126 3.64 27.78 24.23
CA PRO A 126 3.17 29.14 23.97
C PRO A 126 3.69 29.73 22.66
N LEU A 127 4.96 29.48 22.30
CA LEU A 127 5.54 29.96 21.05
C LEU A 127 4.90 29.27 19.84
N LEU A 128 4.79 27.93 19.88
CA LEU A 128 4.20 27.15 18.80
C LEU A 128 2.69 27.44 18.65
N ALA A 129 1.97 27.71 19.73
CA ALA A 129 0.57 28.11 19.69
C ALA A 129 0.37 29.49 19.03
N ALA A 130 1.23 30.47 19.36
CA ALA A 130 1.21 31.78 18.72
C ALA A 130 1.59 31.71 17.23
N ALA A 131 2.52 30.82 16.87
CA ALA A 131 2.86 30.51 15.48
C ALA A 131 1.70 29.84 14.73
N ASP A 132 1.05 28.84 15.34
CA ASP A 132 -0.13 28.14 14.80
C ASP A 132 -1.29 29.13 14.55
N GLU A 133 -1.55 30.05 15.48
CA GLU A 133 -2.52 31.12 15.30
C GLU A 133 -2.13 32.09 14.16
N PHE A 134 -0.87 32.53 14.11
CA PHE A 134 -0.38 33.43 13.06
C PHE A 134 -0.50 32.80 11.67
N VAL A 135 0.05 31.60 11.46
CA VAL A 135 -0.03 30.92 10.16
C VAL A 135 -1.49 30.65 9.78
N GLY A 136 -2.31 30.21 10.73
CA GLY A 136 -3.74 30.00 10.53
C GLY A 136 -4.54 31.28 10.23
N ASN A 137 -4.02 32.46 10.56
CA ASN A 137 -4.63 33.75 10.21
C ASN A 137 -4.13 34.29 8.86
N GLU A 138 -2.92 33.92 8.42
CA GLU A 138 -2.38 34.30 7.10
C GLU A 138 -2.93 33.41 5.95
N MET A 139 -3.51 32.24 6.25
CA MET A 139 -4.12 31.31 5.28
C MET A 139 -5.50 31.76 4.74
N THR A 140 -5.67 33.03 4.40
CA THR A 140 -6.93 33.54 3.81
C THR A 140 -6.97 33.26 2.30
N GLY A 141 -7.64 32.17 1.92
CA GLY A 141 -7.84 31.76 0.52
C GLY A 141 -6.76 30.82 -0.02
N ALA A 142 -7.00 30.26 -1.21
CA ALA A 142 -6.22 29.14 -1.73
C ALA A 142 -4.73 29.43 -1.98
N GLU A 143 -4.38 30.61 -2.53
CA GLU A 143 -2.97 30.95 -2.79
C GLU A 143 -2.15 31.06 -1.49
N ALA A 144 -2.73 31.70 -0.47
CA ALA A 144 -2.10 31.80 0.85
C ALA A 144 -2.04 30.44 1.55
N ALA A 145 -3.08 29.60 1.40
CA ALA A 145 -3.07 28.23 1.90
C ALA A 145 -1.97 27.39 1.23
N LEU A 146 -1.82 27.40 -0.10
CA LEU A 146 -0.74 26.69 -0.81
C LEU A 146 0.66 27.15 -0.35
N LYS A 147 0.84 28.45 -0.08
CA LYS A 147 2.10 29.00 0.43
C LYS A 147 2.45 28.50 1.84
N TRP A 148 1.48 28.47 2.74
CA TRP A 148 1.71 28.27 4.17
C TRP A 148 1.47 26.83 4.66
N LEU A 149 0.69 26.02 3.94
CA LEU A 149 0.32 24.66 4.37
C LEU A 149 1.51 23.71 4.51
N PRO A 150 2.52 23.70 3.60
CA PRO A 150 3.70 22.85 3.78
C PRO A 150 4.50 23.18 5.05
N LEU A 151 4.54 24.46 5.46
CA LEU A 151 5.18 24.88 6.70
C LEU A 151 4.37 24.41 7.92
N ALA A 152 3.05 24.59 7.90
CA ALA A 152 2.17 24.15 8.97
C ALA A 152 2.24 22.62 9.18
N GLU A 153 2.33 21.87 8.09
CA GLU A 153 2.56 20.42 8.11
C GLU A 153 3.93 20.08 8.71
N THR A 154 5.02 20.67 8.18
CA THR A 154 6.40 20.39 8.60
C THR A 154 6.65 20.72 10.09
N CYS A 155 5.99 21.74 10.63
CA CYS A 155 6.17 22.19 12.02
C CYS A 155 5.08 21.69 12.99
N ASP A 156 4.21 20.77 12.56
CA ASP A 156 3.05 20.23 13.29
C ASP A 156 2.07 21.30 13.86
N LEU A 157 1.84 22.37 13.09
CA LEU A 157 0.90 23.45 13.41
C LEU A 157 -0.53 23.02 13.03
N LYS A 158 -1.18 22.28 13.94
CA LYS A 158 -2.44 21.55 13.67
C LYS A 158 -3.63 22.45 13.32
N SER A 159 -3.74 23.62 13.95
CA SER A 159 -4.87 24.53 13.71
C SER A 159 -4.72 25.24 12.37
N ALA A 160 -3.51 25.72 12.06
CA ALA A 160 -3.12 26.29 10.79
C ALA A 160 -3.32 25.27 9.67
N TRP A 161 -2.75 24.06 9.80
CA TRP A 161 -2.88 23.02 8.80
C TRP A 161 -4.35 22.73 8.49
N SER A 162 -5.18 22.53 9.53
CA SER A 162 -6.62 22.34 9.37
C SER A 162 -7.30 23.49 8.63
N ARG A 163 -6.98 24.76 8.95
CA ARG A 163 -7.54 25.95 8.27
C ARG A 163 -7.11 26.02 6.80
N GLY A 164 -5.86 25.70 6.48
CA GLY A 164 -5.37 25.67 5.11
C GLY A 164 -6.07 24.60 4.26
N ILE A 165 -6.27 23.39 4.82
CA ILE A 165 -7.11 22.35 4.20
C ILE A 165 -8.53 22.88 3.92
N ARG A 166 -9.16 23.56 4.89
CA ARG A 166 -10.49 24.19 4.68
C ARG A 166 -10.49 25.21 3.55
N ALA A 167 -9.51 26.11 3.52
CA ALA A 167 -9.42 27.18 2.53
C ALA A 167 -9.27 26.63 1.10
N LEU A 168 -8.49 25.56 0.93
CA LEU A 168 -8.36 24.87 -0.36
C LEU A 168 -9.63 24.12 -0.75
N ALA A 169 -10.26 23.41 0.19
CA ALA A 169 -11.50 22.71 -0.07
C ALA A 169 -12.63 23.67 -0.49
N VAL A 170 -12.75 24.81 0.20
CA VAL A 170 -13.71 25.88 -0.15
C VAL A 170 -13.49 26.39 -1.56
N GLU A 171 -12.24 26.71 -1.95
CA GLU A 171 -11.96 27.21 -3.30
C GLU A 171 -12.29 26.18 -4.39
N LEU A 172 -11.93 24.91 -4.16
CA LEU A 172 -12.15 23.83 -5.12
C LEU A 172 -13.64 23.48 -5.29
N SER A 173 -14.42 23.45 -4.21
CA SER A 173 -15.85 23.12 -4.26
C SER A 173 -16.73 24.30 -4.69
N THR A 174 -16.35 25.54 -4.35
CA THR A 174 -17.11 26.75 -4.74
C THR A 174 -16.72 27.31 -6.11
N GLY A 175 -15.72 26.70 -6.77
CA GLY A 175 -15.05 27.18 -7.98
C GLY A 175 -15.98 27.87 -8.98
N LYS A 176 -15.99 29.22 -8.93
CA LYS A 176 -16.89 30.08 -9.72
C LYS A 176 -16.46 30.22 -11.20
N GLY A 177 -16.00 29.14 -11.81
CA GLY A 177 -15.41 29.13 -13.14
C GLY A 177 -15.71 27.84 -13.90
N ALA A 178 -15.44 27.87 -15.21
CA ALA A 178 -15.54 26.68 -16.06
C ALA A 178 -14.65 25.53 -15.53
N PRO A 179 -14.95 24.26 -15.83
CA PRO A 179 -14.24 23.08 -15.31
C PRO A 179 -12.69 23.14 -15.42
N TYR A 180 -12.18 23.87 -16.41
CA TYR A 180 -10.75 24.14 -16.59
C TYR A 180 -10.09 24.86 -15.40
N ALA A 181 -10.80 25.76 -14.71
CA ALA A 181 -10.27 26.48 -13.55
C ALA A 181 -10.07 25.55 -12.35
N ALA A 182 -11.04 24.66 -12.10
CA ALA A 182 -10.95 23.63 -11.06
C ALA A 182 -9.80 22.64 -11.36
N HIS A 183 -9.62 22.24 -12.61
CA HIS A 183 -8.50 21.39 -13.02
C HIS A 183 -7.14 22.06 -12.75
N LEU A 184 -6.97 23.34 -13.12
CA LEU A 184 -5.74 24.08 -12.88
C LEU A 184 -5.46 24.30 -11.38
N ALA A 185 -6.50 24.54 -10.58
CA ALA A 185 -6.39 24.62 -9.13
C ALA A 185 -5.95 23.28 -8.52
N MET A 186 -6.53 22.16 -8.95
CA MET A 186 -6.14 20.82 -8.52
C MET A 186 -4.70 20.48 -8.92
N GLN A 187 -4.24 20.91 -10.11
CA GLN A 187 -2.85 20.73 -10.53
C GLN A 187 -1.87 21.52 -9.65
N LYS A 188 -2.23 22.73 -9.21
CA LYS A 188 -1.41 23.49 -8.24
C LYS A 188 -1.33 22.78 -6.89
N VAL A 189 -2.47 22.30 -6.38
CA VAL A 189 -2.57 21.51 -5.13
C VAL A 189 -1.68 20.27 -5.20
N ALA A 190 -1.77 19.48 -6.28
CA ALA A 190 -0.98 18.27 -6.49
C ALA A 190 0.54 18.52 -6.61
N ASN A 191 0.96 19.69 -7.10
CA ASN A 191 2.36 20.04 -7.29
C ASN A 191 3.02 20.73 -6.08
N SER A 192 2.24 21.16 -5.08
CA SER A 192 2.74 21.99 -3.96
C SER A 192 2.57 21.37 -2.58
N LEU A 193 1.82 20.28 -2.44
CA LEU A 193 1.47 19.67 -1.16
C LEU A 193 1.96 18.21 -1.06
N SER A 194 2.06 17.70 0.17
CA SER A 194 2.27 16.28 0.42
C SER A 194 1.06 15.44 0.00
N GLN A 195 1.27 14.12 -0.13
CA GLN A 195 0.18 13.18 -0.41
C GLN A 195 -0.92 13.23 0.67
N ASP A 196 -0.56 13.36 1.94
CA ASP A 196 -1.51 13.40 3.05
C ASP A 196 -2.33 14.68 3.05
N SER A 197 -1.69 15.83 2.79
CA SER A 197 -2.37 17.10 2.57
C SER A 197 -3.30 17.07 1.36
N ILE A 198 -2.91 16.42 0.24
CA ILE A 198 -3.78 16.23 -0.93
C ILE A 198 -5.00 15.37 -0.58
N LEU A 199 -4.81 14.24 0.12
CA LEU A 199 -5.90 13.36 0.54
C LEU A 199 -6.87 14.09 1.49
N ALA A 200 -6.35 14.87 2.44
CA ALA A 200 -7.16 15.68 3.34
C ALA A 200 -7.97 16.77 2.61
N VAL A 201 -7.39 17.45 1.61
CA VAL A 201 -8.12 18.38 0.73
C VAL A 201 -9.22 17.65 -0.04
N MET A 202 -8.92 16.50 -0.66
CA MET A 202 -9.90 15.74 -1.44
C MET A 202 -11.06 15.24 -0.57
N ALA A 203 -10.79 14.73 0.63
CA ALA A 203 -11.81 14.31 1.58
C ALA A 203 -12.66 15.50 2.10
N ALA A 204 -12.05 16.67 2.29
CA ALA A 204 -12.77 17.89 2.65
C ALA A 204 -13.67 18.42 1.50
N VAL A 205 -13.20 18.36 0.24
CA VAL A 205 -14.01 18.68 -0.95
C VAL A 205 -15.19 17.70 -1.09
N ALA A 206 -14.93 16.41 -0.91
CA ALA A 206 -15.95 15.37 -0.97
C ALA A 206 -17.08 15.58 0.05
N ALA A 207 -16.73 15.84 1.32
CA ALA A 207 -17.69 16.17 2.36
C ALA A 207 -18.50 17.43 2.01
N ALA A 208 -17.82 18.48 1.55
CA ALA A 208 -18.42 19.74 1.12
C ALA A 208 -19.38 19.62 -0.08
N CYS A 209 -19.21 18.61 -0.94
CA CYS A 209 -20.09 18.36 -2.08
C CYS A 209 -21.30 17.45 -1.76
N HIS A 210 -21.29 16.74 -0.62
CA HIS A 210 -22.37 15.84 -0.22
C HIS A 210 -23.52 16.58 0.47
N GLU A 211 -23.20 17.60 1.28
CA GLU A 211 -24.19 18.35 2.04
C GLU A 211 -24.72 19.58 1.27
N SER A 212 -26.04 19.76 1.22
CA SER A 212 -26.72 20.87 0.51
C SER A 212 -26.65 22.22 1.24
N ALA A 213 -25.58 22.45 2.01
CA ALA A 213 -25.38 23.52 2.97
C ALA A 213 -24.05 24.24 2.69
N PRO A 214 -23.80 25.46 3.21
CA PRO A 214 -22.59 26.21 2.88
C PRO A 214 -21.32 25.48 3.34
N VAL A 215 -20.54 25.02 2.35
CA VAL A 215 -19.23 24.36 2.42
C VAL A 215 -18.38 24.64 3.67
N ALA A 216 -18.27 25.90 4.10
CA ALA A 216 -17.43 26.32 5.22
C ALA A 216 -17.81 25.64 6.56
N ASP A 217 -19.08 25.30 6.73
CA ASP A 217 -19.62 24.70 7.97
C ASP A 217 -19.41 23.17 8.02
N HIS A 218 -19.18 22.54 6.86
CA HIS A 218 -19.16 21.07 6.70
C HIS A 218 -17.76 20.48 6.45
N VAL A 219 -16.73 21.32 6.28
CA VAL A 219 -15.35 20.81 6.31
C VAL A 219 -15.09 20.20 7.69
N PRO A 220 -14.55 18.97 7.79
CA PRO A 220 -14.33 18.27 9.06
C PRO A 220 -13.63 19.10 10.13
N ALA A 221 -14.03 18.91 11.39
CA ALA A 221 -13.42 19.56 12.55
C ALA A 221 -11.89 19.37 12.54
N ALA A 222 -11.15 20.37 13.02
CA ALA A 222 -9.68 20.29 13.12
C ALA A 222 -9.21 19.06 13.92
N SER A 223 -10.02 18.59 14.88
CA SER A 223 -9.81 17.33 15.60
C SER A 223 -9.96 16.09 14.73
N LEU A 224 -10.89 16.04 13.77
CA LEU A 224 -11.03 14.91 12.85
C LEU A 224 -9.92 14.92 11.79
N LEU A 225 -9.56 16.10 11.28
CA LEU A 225 -8.42 16.25 10.37
C LEU A 225 -7.10 15.86 11.05
N ALA A 226 -6.88 16.27 12.31
CA ALA A 226 -5.74 15.84 13.11
C ALA A 226 -5.80 14.34 13.44
N HIS A 227 -6.99 13.75 13.61
CA HIS A 227 -7.15 12.31 13.78
C HIS A 227 -6.77 11.54 12.51
N TRP A 228 -7.19 12.00 11.32
CA TRP A 228 -6.77 11.40 10.05
C TRP A 228 -5.24 11.45 9.85
N ARG A 229 -4.57 12.48 10.36
CA ARG A 229 -3.11 12.62 10.35
C ARG A 229 -2.40 11.80 11.45
N ALA A 230 -3.08 11.52 12.56
CA ALA A 230 -2.55 10.75 13.69
C ALA A 230 -2.83 9.24 13.58
N ILE A 231 -3.75 8.83 12.71
CA ILE A 231 -3.75 7.48 12.14
C ILE A 231 -2.49 7.41 11.28
N ASP A 232 -1.47 6.73 11.79
CA ASP A 232 -0.28 6.38 11.03
C ASP A 232 -0.72 5.46 9.88
N LEU A 233 -0.99 6.08 8.72
CA LEU A 233 -1.41 5.41 7.50
C LEU A 233 -0.22 4.65 6.90
N GLN A 234 0.16 3.57 7.57
CA GLN A 234 0.84 2.44 6.96
C GLN A 234 0.13 2.17 5.62
N PRO A 235 0.83 2.01 4.48
CA PRO A 235 0.23 2.03 3.14
C PRO A 235 -0.60 0.77 2.76
N GLY A 236 -1.32 0.18 3.73
CA GLY A 236 -2.39 -0.78 3.55
C GLY A 236 -3.71 -0.24 4.12
N ASP A 237 -4.82 -0.61 3.49
CA ASP A 237 -6.21 -0.46 3.97
C ASP A 237 -6.84 0.96 3.99
N GLY A 238 -6.37 1.85 3.10
CA GLY A 238 -7.09 3.08 2.76
C GLY A 238 -8.44 2.80 2.07
N LYS A 239 -9.53 2.74 2.85
CA LYS A 239 -10.89 2.52 2.35
C LYS A 239 -11.81 3.73 2.60
N TYR A 240 -12.03 4.53 1.57
CA TYR A 240 -13.03 5.61 1.58
C TYR A 240 -14.38 5.09 1.06
N THR A 241 -15.48 5.48 1.70
CA THR A 241 -16.84 5.07 1.30
C THR A 241 -17.61 6.32 0.85
N TYR A 242 -18.20 6.27 -0.33
CA TYR A 242 -19.10 7.31 -0.86
C TYR A 242 -20.49 6.70 -1.02
N GLU A 243 -21.50 7.40 -0.51
CA GLU A 243 -22.90 6.95 -0.54
C GLU A 243 -23.71 7.93 -1.39
N HIS A 244 -24.40 7.41 -2.41
CA HIS A 244 -25.15 8.21 -3.37
C HIS A 244 -26.40 7.45 -3.83
N SER A 245 -27.57 8.05 -3.62
CA SER A 245 -28.87 7.42 -3.86
C SER A 245 -29.53 7.95 -5.13
N TYR A 246 -29.84 7.05 -6.06
CA TYR A 246 -30.63 7.36 -7.27
C TYR A 246 -31.93 6.55 -7.30
N MET A 247 -33.01 7.21 -7.70
CA MET A 247 -34.30 6.56 -8.00
C MET A 247 -34.43 6.42 -9.52
N LEU A 248 -34.30 5.20 -10.04
CA LEU A 248 -34.34 4.92 -11.48
C LEU A 248 -35.79 4.86 -11.98
N THR A 249 -36.23 5.93 -12.66
CA THR A 249 -37.61 6.07 -13.18
C THR A 249 -37.80 5.51 -14.59
N GLU A 250 -36.75 5.41 -15.39
CA GLU A 250 -36.82 5.00 -16.80
C GLU A 250 -35.71 4.02 -17.18
N PHE A 251 -36.07 3.01 -17.97
CA PHE A 251 -35.18 1.93 -18.39
C PHE A 251 -35.35 1.66 -19.89
N SER A 252 -34.24 1.52 -20.62
CA SER A 252 -34.28 1.08 -22.03
C SER A 252 -33.93 -0.40 -22.16
N LYS A 253 -34.87 -1.19 -22.72
CA LYS A 253 -34.70 -2.64 -22.94
C LYS A 253 -34.10 -2.90 -24.32
N ARG A 254 -32.92 -3.53 -24.38
CA ARG A 254 -32.28 -3.98 -25.63
C ARG A 254 -31.66 -5.36 -25.43
N GLN A 255 -32.08 -6.34 -26.25
CA GLN A 255 -31.44 -7.66 -26.39
C GLN A 255 -31.01 -8.30 -25.04
N SER A 256 -31.98 -8.76 -24.24
CA SER A 256 -31.80 -9.37 -22.89
C SER A 256 -31.15 -8.49 -21.80
N SER A 257 -30.73 -7.27 -22.13
CA SER A 257 -30.21 -6.28 -21.18
C SER A 257 -31.15 -5.09 -21.02
N ILE A 258 -31.11 -4.49 -19.84
CA ILE A 258 -31.77 -3.24 -19.48
C ILE A 258 -30.69 -2.27 -19.02
N PHE A 259 -30.69 -1.05 -19.53
CA PHE A 259 -29.70 -0.04 -19.16
C PHE A 259 -30.38 1.15 -18.48
N SER A 260 -29.78 1.65 -17.40
CA SER A 260 -30.11 2.94 -16.81
C SER A 260 -29.73 4.10 -17.77
N PRO A 261 -30.21 5.33 -17.51
CA PRO A 261 -29.53 6.54 -17.97
C PRO A 261 -28.08 6.58 -17.49
N GLU A 262 -27.26 7.43 -18.11
CA GLU A 262 -25.93 7.75 -17.58
C GLU A 262 -26.06 8.67 -16.35
N PHE A 263 -25.17 8.49 -15.38
CA PHE A 263 -25.11 9.30 -14.16
C PHE A 263 -23.66 9.58 -13.75
N GLU A 264 -23.42 10.71 -13.10
CA GLU A 264 -22.08 11.08 -12.65
C GLU A 264 -21.84 10.61 -11.21
N ALA A 265 -20.69 9.97 -10.97
CA ALA A 265 -20.22 9.64 -9.62
C ALA A 265 -18.69 9.68 -9.59
N ALA A 266 -18.13 10.31 -8.55
CA ALA A 266 -16.69 10.55 -8.39
C ALA A 266 -16.01 11.25 -9.60
N GLY A 267 -16.74 12.12 -10.32
CA GLY A 267 -16.25 12.82 -11.52
C GLY A 267 -16.18 11.96 -12.79
N TYR A 268 -16.75 10.75 -12.76
CA TYR A 268 -16.87 9.87 -13.91
C TYR A 268 -18.35 9.63 -14.26
N GLN A 269 -18.62 9.49 -15.54
CA GLN A 269 -19.94 9.11 -16.06
C GLN A 269 -20.07 7.59 -16.11
N TRP A 270 -21.15 7.06 -15.53
CA TRP A 270 -21.42 5.65 -15.34
C TRP A 270 -22.78 5.25 -15.91
N ARG A 271 -22.98 3.96 -16.12
CA ARG A 271 -24.28 3.37 -16.47
C ARG A 271 -24.43 2.01 -15.81
N LEU A 272 -25.60 1.72 -15.24
CA LEU A 272 -25.96 0.41 -14.75
C LEU A 272 -26.55 -0.42 -15.90
N GLN A 273 -26.01 -1.63 -16.11
CA GLN A 273 -26.59 -2.65 -16.97
C GLN A 273 -27.14 -3.78 -16.09
N VAL A 274 -28.42 -4.09 -16.29
CA VAL A 274 -29.11 -5.24 -15.72
C VAL A 274 -29.27 -6.28 -16.82
N VAL A 275 -28.73 -7.49 -16.63
CA VAL A 275 -28.90 -8.61 -17.57
C VAL A 275 -29.80 -9.65 -16.91
N VAL A 276 -30.86 -10.06 -17.62
CA VAL A 276 -31.74 -11.14 -17.15
C VAL A 276 -31.46 -12.38 -17.99
N LYS A 277 -30.99 -13.45 -17.36
CA LYS A 277 -30.66 -14.70 -18.05
C LYS A 277 -30.88 -15.91 -17.15
N ASP A 278 -31.61 -16.90 -17.65
CA ASP A 278 -31.83 -18.21 -17.00
C ASP A 278 -32.29 -18.06 -15.53
N ASP A 279 -33.31 -17.22 -15.31
CA ASP A 279 -33.88 -16.80 -14.01
C ASP A 279 -32.90 -16.13 -13.02
N LYS A 280 -31.69 -15.76 -13.48
CA LYS A 280 -30.71 -14.98 -12.72
C LYS A 280 -30.70 -13.50 -13.17
N LEU A 281 -30.54 -12.60 -12.21
CA LEU A 281 -30.31 -11.17 -12.43
C LEU A 281 -28.82 -10.86 -12.27
N GLY A 282 -28.17 -10.38 -13.34
CA GLY A 282 -26.80 -9.87 -13.29
C GLY A 282 -26.80 -8.34 -13.28
N LEU A 283 -26.13 -7.73 -12.32
CA LEU A 283 -25.93 -6.28 -12.24
C LEU A 283 -24.47 -5.93 -12.55
N TYR A 284 -24.29 -4.98 -13.47
CA TYR A 284 -22.98 -4.51 -13.93
C TYR A 284 -22.93 -2.99 -13.93
N LEU A 285 -21.93 -2.41 -13.27
CA LEU A 285 -21.64 -0.97 -13.39
C LEU A 285 -20.58 -0.74 -14.47
N LEU A 286 -20.87 0.11 -15.44
CA LEU A 286 -20.04 0.37 -16.61
C LEU A 286 -19.65 1.86 -16.66
N PRO A 287 -18.35 2.23 -16.77
CA PRO A 287 -17.97 3.60 -17.08
C PRO A 287 -18.31 3.91 -18.55
N SER A 288 -18.83 5.10 -18.85
CA SER A 288 -19.17 5.51 -20.23
C SER A 288 -17.93 5.86 -21.06
N THR A 289 -16.80 6.15 -20.41
CA THR A 289 -15.51 6.42 -21.06
C THR A 289 -14.48 5.36 -20.67
N ALA A 290 -13.69 4.93 -21.65
CA ALA A 290 -12.65 3.91 -21.47
C ALA A 290 -11.42 4.51 -20.74
N THR A 291 -11.53 4.63 -19.42
CA THR A 291 -10.44 5.11 -18.54
C THR A 291 -10.13 4.09 -17.45
N SER A 292 -8.89 4.14 -16.95
CA SER A 292 -8.27 3.12 -16.11
C SER A 292 -8.19 3.56 -14.64
N PHE A 293 -9.10 3.07 -13.80
CA PHE A 293 -9.12 3.35 -12.37
C PHE A 293 -9.86 2.23 -11.59
N GLN A 294 -9.70 2.20 -10.26
CA GLN A 294 -10.35 1.24 -9.37
C GLN A 294 -11.39 1.95 -8.50
N VAL A 295 -12.59 1.39 -8.41
CA VAL A 295 -13.67 1.86 -7.52
C VAL A 295 -14.32 0.65 -6.87
N ALA A 296 -14.56 0.72 -5.57
CA ALA A 296 -15.43 -0.20 -4.84
C ALA A 296 -16.76 0.51 -4.56
N PHE A 297 -17.88 -0.19 -4.73
CA PHE A 297 -19.21 0.35 -4.49
C PHE A 297 -20.06 -0.69 -3.74
N THR A 298 -20.91 -0.19 -2.84
CA THR A 298 -22.01 -0.94 -2.23
C THR A 298 -23.28 -0.55 -2.96
N LEU A 299 -24.15 -1.52 -3.26
CA LEU A 299 -25.39 -1.27 -4.00
C LEU A 299 -26.56 -1.84 -3.19
N GLU A 300 -27.42 -0.94 -2.70
CA GLU A 300 -28.61 -1.28 -1.92
C GLU A 300 -29.86 -1.25 -2.82
N LEU A 301 -30.68 -2.29 -2.72
CA LEU A 301 -31.93 -2.43 -3.48
C LEU A 301 -33.12 -2.22 -2.55
N ILE A 302 -33.81 -1.09 -2.73
CA ILE A 302 -34.97 -0.69 -1.94
C ILE A 302 -36.23 -0.93 -2.78
N ASP A 303 -37.09 -1.85 -2.34
CA ASP A 303 -38.40 -2.09 -2.95
C ASP A 303 -39.46 -1.13 -2.37
N GLN A 304 -40.55 -0.90 -3.12
CA GLN A 304 -41.64 0.02 -2.76
C GLN A 304 -42.42 -0.38 -1.50
N VAL A 305 -42.21 -1.58 -0.97
CA VAL A 305 -42.93 -2.12 0.21
C VAL A 305 -42.12 -1.99 1.51
N GLY A 306 -40.81 -1.66 1.44
CA GLY A 306 -39.95 -1.47 2.61
C GLY A 306 -38.48 -1.85 2.34
N ALA A 307 -37.57 -1.33 3.16
CA ALA A 307 -36.13 -1.53 2.98
C ALA A 307 -35.70 -3.00 3.18
N PHE A 308 -35.05 -3.57 2.16
CA PHE A 308 -34.39 -4.87 2.23
C PHE A 308 -32.96 -4.70 2.75
N ASN A 309 -32.75 -4.93 4.04
CA ASN A 309 -31.43 -4.87 4.67
C ASN A 309 -30.63 -6.16 4.41
N GLY A 310 -29.97 -6.25 3.26
CA GLY A 310 -29.02 -7.29 2.91
C GLY A 310 -27.61 -6.73 2.71
N SER A 311 -26.69 -6.98 3.64
CA SER A 311 -25.27 -6.62 3.48
C SER A 311 -24.54 -7.66 2.64
N PHE A 312 -24.23 -7.34 1.38
CA PHE A 312 -23.52 -8.24 0.48
C PHE A 312 -21.99 -8.13 0.59
N LEU A 313 -21.29 -9.21 0.24
CA LEU A 313 -19.91 -9.45 0.68
C LEU A 313 -18.85 -8.53 0.03
N HIS A 314 -17.77 -8.32 0.78
CA HIS A 314 -16.58 -7.54 0.44
C HIS A 314 -15.87 -8.06 -0.83
N ALA A 315 -15.74 -7.22 -1.86
CA ALA A 315 -14.92 -7.51 -3.04
C ALA A 315 -13.58 -6.74 -2.97
N GLN A 316 -12.46 -7.46 -2.98
CA GLN A 316 -11.14 -6.90 -3.26
C GLN A 316 -10.78 -7.14 -4.73
N VAL A 317 -10.21 -6.14 -5.40
CA VAL A 317 -9.84 -6.21 -6.82
C VAL A 317 -8.39 -5.77 -7.01
N TYR A 318 -7.58 -6.62 -7.65
CA TYR A 318 -6.24 -6.27 -8.12
C TYR A 318 -6.15 -6.45 -9.65
N GLY A 319 -5.78 -5.39 -10.39
CA GLY A 319 -5.35 -5.47 -11.79
C GLY A 319 -6.45 -5.59 -12.87
N MET A 320 -6.69 -4.49 -13.59
CA MET A 320 -7.71 -4.27 -14.65
C MET A 320 -7.63 -5.23 -15.89
N PRO A 321 -8.51 -5.07 -16.90
CA PRO A 321 -9.88 -4.53 -16.90
C PRO A 321 -10.91 -5.63 -17.21
N SER A 322 -12.06 -5.64 -16.53
CA SER A 322 -13.21 -6.50 -16.85
C SER A 322 -14.48 -5.93 -16.21
N PRO A 323 -15.68 -6.17 -16.77
CA PRO A 323 -16.92 -5.73 -16.16
C PRO A 323 -17.12 -6.41 -14.80
N ILE A 324 -17.55 -5.64 -13.80
CA ILE A 324 -17.79 -6.13 -12.44
C ILE A 324 -19.09 -6.94 -12.44
N VAL A 325 -19.00 -8.22 -12.06
CA VAL A 325 -20.15 -9.12 -11.88
C VAL A 325 -20.58 -9.05 -10.42
N LEU A 326 -21.79 -8.59 -10.15
CA LEU A 326 -22.41 -8.72 -8.82
C LEU A 326 -23.29 -9.97 -8.77
N HIS A 327 -23.14 -10.76 -7.71
CA HIS A 327 -24.10 -11.80 -7.34
C HIS A 327 -25.11 -11.21 -6.35
N ALA A 328 -26.40 -11.47 -6.59
CA ALA A 328 -27.48 -11.13 -5.68
C ALA A 328 -28.41 -12.33 -5.54
N ASP A 329 -28.74 -12.70 -4.30
CA ASP A 329 -29.84 -13.60 -4.00
C ASP A 329 -31.14 -12.78 -3.97
N MET A 330 -32.19 -13.29 -4.62
CA MET A 330 -33.49 -12.62 -4.70
C MET A 330 -34.56 -13.49 -4.02
N GLN A 331 -35.25 -12.94 -3.02
CA GLN A 331 -36.51 -13.51 -2.55
C GLN A 331 -37.65 -12.96 -3.39
N LEU A 332 -38.54 -13.85 -3.84
CA LEU A 332 -39.82 -13.47 -4.44
C LEU A 332 -40.91 -14.24 -3.69
N ASN A 333 -41.94 -13.54 -3.21
CA ASN A 333 -43.10 -14.12 -2.51
C ASN A 333 -42.77 -15.00 -1.27
N GLY A 334 -41.65 -14.75 -0.59
CA GLY A 334 -41.30 -15.41 0.68
C GLY A 334 -40.58 -16.76 0.56
N GLU A 335 -40.26 -17.23 -0.64
CA GLU A 335 -39.36 -18.36 -0.85
C GLU A 335 -37.94 -17.91 -1.18
N VAL A 336 -36.94 -18.64 -0.66
CA VAL A 336 -35.51 -18.38 -0.88
C VAL A 336 -35.01 -19.27 -2.01
N TYR A 337 -34.73 -18.67 -3.16
CA TYR A 337 -34.13 -19.37 -4.30
C TYR A 337 -32.61 -19.25 -4.24
N SER A 338 -31.95 -20.20 -3.58
CA SER A 338 -30.48 -20.24 -3.49
C SER A 338 -29.87 -20.49 -4.87
N VAL A 339 -29.17 -19.52 -5.42
CA VAL A 339 -28.54 -19.66 -6.73
C VAL A 339 -27.24 -20.45 -6.60
N GLY A 340 -27.27 -21.72 -7.00
CA GLY A 340 -26.07 -22.58 -7.02
C GLY A 340 -24.90 -21.94 -7.77
N ALA A 341 -23.70 -22.06 -7.20
CA ALA A 341 -22.49 -21.31 -7.55
C ALA A 341 -21.89 -21.61 -8.93
N ASP A 342 -22.49 -22.50 -9.72
CA ASP A 342 -22.00 -22.92 -11.03
C ASP A 342 -22.54 -22.03 -12.16
N ALA A 343 -21.81 -20.95 -12.45
CA ALA A 343 -21.95 -20.17 -13.68
C ALA A 343 -20.60 -19.60 -14.14
N CYS A 344 -19.69 -20.45 -14.59
CA CYS A 344 -18.40 -20.03 -15.13
C CYS A 344 -18.56 -19.28 -16.46
N VAL A 345 -18.17 -18.00 -16.50
CA VAL A 345 -18.13 -17.19 -17.73
C VAL A 345 -16.68 -16.93 -18.14
N VAL A 346 -16.31 -17.48 -19.29
CA VAL A 346 -15.02 -17.26 -19.95
C VAL A 346 -14.99 -15.87 -20.58
N VAL A 347 -14.01 -15.03 -20.24
CA VAL A 347 -13.69 -13.80 -21.00
C VAL A 347 -12.19 -13.72 -21.27
N ALA A 348 -11.82 -13.64 -22.55
CA ALA A 348 -10.44 -13.47 -22.97
C ALA A 348 -10.02 -11.99 -22.94
N ARG A 349 -8.86 -11.69 -22.35
CA ARG A 349 -8.24 -10.36 -22.42
C ARG A 349 -7.65 -10.10 -23.82
N PRO A 350 -8.00 -8.98 -24.50
CA PRO A 350 -7.16 -8.38 -25.54
C PRO A 350 -6.10 -7.48 -24.87
N GLY A 351 -4.81 -7.70 -25.11
CA GLY A 351 -3.78 -6.71 -24.75
C GLY A 351 -2.37 -7.23 -24.41
N SER A 352 -2.19 -7.96 -23.29
CA SER A 352 -0.84 -8.10 -22.69
C SER A 352 -0.52 -9.42 -21.96
N TYR A 353 -1.43 -10.38 -21.90
CA TYR A 353 -1.25 -11.57 -21.04
C TYR A 353 -0.53 -12.76 -21.69
N TYR A 354 -0.70 -12.96 -23.00
CA TYR A 354 -0.10 -14.10 -23.68
C TYR A 354 1.42 -13.96 -23.86
N ALA A 355 2.15 -14.96 -23.39
CA ALA A 355 3.48 -15.23 -23.93
C ALA A 355 3.31 -15.87 -25.33
N PRO A 356 4.16 -15.54 -26.33
CA PRO A 356 4.00 -16.04 -27.70
C PRO A 356 4.18 -17.55 -27.85
N ASN A 357 4.73 -18.22 -26.83
CA ASN A 357 4.97 -19.66 -26.76
C ASN A 357 5.27 -20.10 -25.31
N PHE A 358 5.37 -21.41 -25.07
CA PHE A 358 5.67 -21.97 -23.74
C PHE A 358 7.02 -21.50 -23.17
N TYR A 359 8.05 -21.40 -24.01
CA TYR A 359 9.38 -20.95 -23.55
C TYR A 359 9.37 -19.52 -23.00
N ALA A 360 8.65 -18.62 -23.66
CA ALA A 360 8.42 -17.26 -23.15
C ALA A 360 7.51 -17.24 -21.90
N ALA A 361 6.56 -18.17 -21.79
CA ALA A 361 5.72 -18.31 -20.60
C ALA A 361 6.56 -18.69 -19.38
N PHE A 362 7.48 -19.66 -19.50
CA PHE A 362 8.37 -20.06 -18.39
C PHE A 362 9.20 -18.88 -17.86
N LYS A 363 9.73 -18.03 -18.75
CA LYS A 363 10.49 -16.83 -18.34
C LYS A 363 9.62 -15.78 -17.67
N LYS A 364 8.44 -15.49 -18.23
CA LYS A 364 7.47 -14.54 -17.65
C LYS A 364 6.98 -15.01 -16.27
N ALA A 365 6.91 -16.32 -16.06
CA ALA A 365 6.53 -16.97 -14.81
C ALA A 365 7.66 -17.12 -13.77
N GLY A 366 8.88 -16.59 -14.04
CA GLY A 366 10.01 -16.71 -13.11
C GLY A 366 10.58 -18.14 -12.95
N LEU A 367 10.26 -19.06 -13.87
CA LEU A 367 10.70 -20.47 -13.83
C LEU A 367 12.09 -20.60 -14.47
N THR A 368 13.09 -19.92 -13.90
CA THR A 368 14.39 -19.70 -14.55
C THR A 368 15.17 -21.01 -14.72
N ARG A 369 15.05 -21.95 -13.78
CA ARG A 369 15.72 -23.25 -13.85
C ARG A 369 15.08 -24.14 -14.90
N PHE A 370 13.75 -24.17 -14.98
CA PHE A 370 13.07 -24.94 -16.01
C PHE A 370 13.40 -24.43 -17.42
N ALA A 371 13.45 -23.10 -17.61
CA ALA A 371 13.92 -22.51 -18.86
C ALA A 371 15.37 -22.90 -19.22
N ALA A 372 16.27 -22.95 -18.23
CA ALA A 372 17.65 -23.40 -18.43
C ALA A 372 17.76 -24.90 -18.77
N LEU A 373 16.89 -25.75 -18.19
CA LEU A 373 16.78 -27.17 -18.55
C LEU A 373 16.29 -27.35 -20.00
N VAL A 374 15.25 -26.60 -20.41
CA VAL A 374 14.75 -26.58 -21.81
C VAL A 374 15.86 -26.19 -22.80
N ASP A 375 16.65 -25.17 -22.45
CA ASP A 375 17.80 -24.74 -23.25
C ASP A 375 18.87 -25.83 -23.34
N ARG A 376 19.26 -26.43 -22.22
CA ARG A 376 20.30 -27.47 -22.18
C ARG A 376 19.89 -28.78 -22.83
N ALA A 377 18.60 -29.16 -22.77
CA ALA A 377 18.07 -30.28 -23.54
C ALA A 377 18.23 -30.05 -25.07
N GLY A 378 18.27 -28.80 -25.51
CA GLY A 378 18.12 -28.40 -26.91
C GLY A 378 16.66 -28.38 -27.36
N LEU A 379 15.72 -28.19 -26.42
CA LEU A 379 14.28 -28.16 -26.67
C LEU A 379 13.72 -26.75 -26.82
N ARG A 380 14.55 -25.69 -26.77
CA ARG A 380 14.09 -24.30 -26.99
C ARG A 380 13.28 -24.14 -28.28
N GLY A 381 13.70 -24.77 -29.37
CA GLY A 381 12.95 -24.74 -30.66
C GLY A 381 11.57 -25.37 -30.54
N TYR A 382 11.46 -26.49 -29.82
CA TYR A 382 10.19 -27.18 -29.57
C TYR A 382 9.24 -26.31 -28.71
N PHE A 383 9.69 -25.81 -27.55
CA PHE A 383 8.87 -24.96 -26.68
C PHE A 383 8.67 -23.52 -27.20
N SER A 384 9.39 -23.12 -28.25
CA SER A 384 9.18 -21.84 -28.94
C SER A 384 8.18 -21.93 -30.11
N ASP A 385 7.79 -23.14 -30.53
CA ASP A 385 6.79 -23.35 -31.58
C ASP A 385 5.39 -22.92 -31.10
N PRO A 386 4.75 -21.90 -31.72
CA PRO A 386 3.41 -21.47 -31.34
C PRO A 386 2.33 -22.49 -31.72
N ALA A 387 2.61 -23.47 -32.59
CA ALA A 387 1.70 -24.56 -32.93
C ALA A 387 1.74 -25.72 -31.91
N LEU A 388 2.63 -25.67 -30.90
CA LEU A 388 2.83 -26.74 -29.94
C LEU A 388 1.59 -27.00 -29.08
N LYS A 389 1.10 -28.25 -29.10
CA LYS A 389 -0.04 -28.71 -28.27
C LYS A 389 0.44 -29.66 -27.18
N ILE A 390 0.76 -29.10 -26.00
CA ILE A 390 1.12 -29.85 -24.79
C ILE A 390 0.40 -29.30 -23.57
N THR A 391 0.44 -30.05 -22.47
CA THR A 391 0.34 -29.51 -21.11
C THR A 391 1.71 -29.62 -20.45
N ALA A 392 2.08 -28.67 -19.59
CA ALA A 392 3.37 -28.65 -18.89
C ALA A 392 3.17 -28.33 -17.40
N TRP A 393 3.88 -29.04 -16.53
CA TRP A 393 3.88 -28.86 -15.07
C TRP A 393 5.32 -28.65 -14.57
N PRO A 394 5.93 -27.50 -14.90
CA PRO A 394 7.31 -27.19 -14.51
C PRO A 394 7.42 -26.97 -13.00
N PRO A 395 8.43 -27.53 -12.31
CA PRO A 395 8.70 -27.19 -10.90
C PRO A 395 9.11 -25.72 -10.75
N ARG A 396 8.71 -25.09 -9.64
CA ARG A 396 9.27 -23.80 -9.20
C ARG A 396 10.76 -23.95 -8.86
N ASP A 397 11.50 -22.85 -8.93
CA ASP A 397 12.96 -22.87 -8.78
C ASP A 397 13.44 -23.40 -7.41
N TYR A 398 12.70 -23.15 -6.32
CA TYR A 398 13.01 -23.70 -4.99
C TYR A 398 12.82 -25.22 -4.89
N ALA A 399 11.86 -25.80 -5.63
CA ALA A 399 11.64 -27.25 -5.62
C ALA A 399 12.83 -27.98 -6.26
N PHE A 400 13.51 -27.34 -7.22
CA PHE A 400 14.80 -27.81 -7.70
C PHE A 400 15.90 -27.71 -6.63
N ASP A 401 15.98 -26.63 -5.84
CA ASP A 401 16.98 -26.50 -4.77
C ASP A 401 16.87 -27.63 -3.74
N GLU A 402 15.66 -27.92 -3.27
CA GLU A 402 15.43 -28.95 -2.26
C GLU A 402 15.83 -30.34 -2.76
N ILE A 403 15.42 -30.70 -3.99
CA ILE A 403 15.76 -32.00 -4.58
C ILE A 403 17.26 -32.13 -4.85
N LEU A 404 17.90 -31.08 -5.39
CA LEU A 404 19.35 -31.04 -5.67
C LEU A 404 20.19 -31.15 -4.39
N LYS A 405 19.76 -30.50 -3.31
CA LYS A 405 20.35 -30.60 -1.98
C LYS A 405 20.21 -32.03 -1.40
N ASP A 406 19.02 -32.63 -1.49
CA ASP A 406 18.72 -33.97 -0.96
C ASP A 406 19.50 -35.12 -1.63
N ILE A 407 19.98 -34.90 -2.85
CA ILE A 407 20.78 -35.87 -3.63
C ILE A 407 22.27 -35.52 -3.71
N GLY A 408 22.69 -34.35 -3.22
CA GLY A 408 24.08 -33.90 -3.24
C GLY A 408 24.59 -33.57 -4.65
N CYS A 409 23.77 -32.95 -5.49
CA CYS A 409 24.12 -32.55 -6.86
C CYS A 409 23.85 -31.06 -7.04
N THR A 410 24.74 -30.31 -7.68
CA THR A 410 24.49 -28.89 -7.99
C THR A 410 23.73 -28.72 -9.30
N PHE A 411 23.02 -27.59 -9.49
CA PHE A 411 22.32 -27.33 -10.75
C PHE A 411 23.26 -27.33 -11.98
N PRO A 412 24.48 -26.77 -11.94
CA PRO A 412 25.45 -26.90 -13.03
C PRO A 412 25.87 -28.36 -13.32
N GLU A 413 25.91 -29.24 -12.33
CA GLU A 413 26.22 -30.66 -12.51
C GLU A 413 25.06 -31.42 -13.15
N LEU A 414 23.81 -31.16 -12.71
CA LEU A 414 22.61 -31.67 -13.39
C LEU A 414 22.63 -31.29 -14.88
N LEU A 415 22.98 -30.04 -15.18
CA LEU A 415 23.08 -29.56 -16.56
C LEU A 415 24.17 -30.28 -17.38
N ARG A 416 25.18 -30.93 -16.78
CA ARG A 416 26.18 -31.70 -17.56
C ARG A 416 25.53 -32.86 -18.31
N ASN A 417 24.64 -33.61 -17.67
CA ASN A 417 23.96 -34.76 -18.27
C ASN A 417 22.77 -34.34 -19.16
N ARG A 418 23.05 -34.07 -20.44
CA ARG A 418 22.04 -33.63 -21.42
C ARG A 418 20.87 -34.61 -21.59
N GLN A 419 21.10 -35.92 -21.48
CA GLN A 419 20.05 -36.92 -21.64
C GLN A 419 19.10 -36.93 -20.43
N LEU A 420 19.64 -36.87 -19.21
CA LEU A 420 18.85 -36.73 -17.99
C LEU A 420 18.02 -35.44 -18.01
N VAL A 421 18.62 -34.31 -18.39
CA VAL A 421 17.92 -33.02 -18.55
C VAL A 421 16.80 -33.10 -19.58
N LYS A 422 17.02 -33.77 -20.72
CA LYS A 422 15.97 -34.00 -21.73
C LYS A 422 14.83 -34.85 -21.18
N ASN A 423 15.15 -35.94 -20.47
CA ASN A 423 14.13 -36.81 -19.85
C ASN A 423 13.30 -36.05 -18.82
N LEU A 424 13.95 -35.26 -17.96
CA LEU A 424 13.32 -34.42 -16.94
C LEU A 424 12.36 -33.39 -17.55
N VAL A 425 12.77 -32.69 -18.60
CA VAL A 425 11.88 -31.73 -19.29
C VAL A 425 10.66 -32.44 -19.90
N LEU A 426 10.85 -33.63 -20.50
CA LEU A 426 9.75 -34.39 -21.11
C LEU A 426 8.80 -34.99 -20.07
N TYR A 427 9.31 -35.41 -18.91
CA TYR A 427 8.53 -35.92 -17.78
C TYR A 427 7.53 -34.87 -17.27
N HIS A 428 7.94 -33.60 -17.18
CA HIS A 428 7.09 -32.48 -16.81
C HIS A 428 6.16 -31.98 -17.93
N THR A 429 5.90 -32.79 -18.97
CA THR A 429 4.95 -32.46 -20.04
C THR A 429 4.07 -33.64 -20.43
N THR A 430 2.91 -33.36 -21.01
CA THR A 430 2.06 -34.35 -21.70
C THR A 430 1.91 -33.93 -23.17
N PRO A 431 2.34 -34.76 -24.13
CA PRO A 431 2.21 -34.46 -25.56
C PRO A 431 0.77 -34.65 -26.05
N GLY A 432 0.34 -33.79 -26.99
CA GLY A 432 -0.89 -33.98 -27.76
C GLY A 432 -2.21 -33.76 -27.00
N LYS A 433 -2.17 -33.41 -25.71
CA LYS A 433 -3.37 -33.24 -24.87
C LYS A 433 -3.27 -31.98 -24.02
N ARG A 434 -4.35 -31.18 -24.05
CA ARG A 434 -4.62 -30.13 -23.05
C ARG A 434 -5.41 -30.77 -21.91
N VAL A 435 -4.86 -30.73 -20.70
CA VAL A 435 -5.55 -31.15 -19.48
C VAL A 435 -6.24 -29.93 -18.89
N PHE A 436 -7.51 -30.05 -18.53
CA PHE A 436 -8.29 -29.00 -17.87
C PHE A 436 -8.52 -29.36 -16.41
N THR A 437 -8.69 -28.37 -15.53
CA THR A 437 -9.01 -28.54 -14.10
C THR A 437 -10.31 -29.33 -13.89
N SER A 438 -11.31 -29.15 -14.75
CA SER A 438 -12.54 -29.97 -14.78
C SER A 438 -12.32 -31.46 -15.07
N GLN A 439 -11.09 -31.86 -15.45
CA GLN A 439 -10.69 -33.24 -15.64
C GLN A 439 -9.86 -33.79 -14.47
N TRP A 440 -9.58 -33.00 -13.44
CA TRP A 440 -8.83 -33.44 -12.25
C TRP A 440 -9.72 -34.32 -11.37
N PRO A 441 -9.14 -35.25 -10.59
CA PRO A 441 -9.94 -36.16 -9.77
C PRO A 441 -10.37 -35.49 -8.46
N ALA A 442 -11.64 -35.65 -8.09
CA ALA A 442 -12.10 -35.34 -6.73
C ALA A 442 -11.60 -36.41 -5.74
N TRP A 443 -11.27 -36.00 -4.51
CA TRP A 443 -10.87 -36.91 -3.43
C TRP A 443 -11.89 -38.06 -3.23
N PRO A 444 -11.46 -39.30 -2.96
CA PRO A 444 -10.07 -39.78 -2.79
C PRO A 444 -9.48 -40.37 -4.09
N LYS A 445 -9.88 -39.89 -5.27
CA LYS A 445 -9.46 -40.47 -6.55
C LYS A 445 -8.11 -39.88 -6.98
N ALA A 446 -7.31 -40.71 -7.64
CA ALA A 446 -6.14 -40.29 -8.41
C ALA A 446 -6.40 -40.44 -9.91
N LYS A 447 -5.63 -39.72 -10.74
CA LYS A 447 -5.74 -39.77 -12.21
C LYS A 447 -4.37 -39.83 -12.85
N TYR A 448 -4.19 -40.82 -13.73
CA TYR A 448 -2.95 -41.03 -14.47
C TYR A 448 -3.03 -40.39 -15.87
N ILE A 449 -1.98 -39.65 -16.24
CA ILE A 449 -1.87 -38.94 -17.52
C ILE A 449 -0.50 -39.25 -18.14
N PRO A 450 -0.39 -39.67 -19.42
CA PRO A 450 0.90 -40.03 -19.99
C PRO A 450 1.81 -38.80 -20.10
N SER A 451 3.06 -38.95 -19.70
CA SER A 451 4.09 -37.93 -19.84
C SER A 451 4.67 -37.90 -21.25
N GLY A 452 5.57 -36.95 -21.53
CA GLY A 452 6.38 -36.91 -22.75
C GLY A 452 7.51 -37.94 -22.76
N LEU A 453 7.75 -38.65 -21.66
CA LEU A 453 8.63 -39.81 -21.64
C LEU A 453 7.82 -41.07 -21.90
N HIS A 454 8.31 -41.90 -22.83
CA HIS A 454 7.64 -43.14 -23.22
C HIS A 454 7.42 -44.05 -22.00
N LYS A 455 6.18 -44.55 -21.86
CA LYS A 455 5.68 -45.39 -20.75
C LYS A 455 5.61 -44.78 -19.34
N GLN A 456 5.92 -43.49 -19.14
CA GLN A 456 5.79 -42.88 -17.81
C GLN A 456 4.53 -42.02 -17.70
N TRP A 457 3.94 -42.00 -16.51
CA TRP A 457 2.67 -41.31 -16.23
C TRP A 457 2.80 -40.33 -15.08
N LEU A 458 2.01 -39.26 -15.14
CA LEU A 458 1.79 -38.31 -14.06
C LEU A 458 0.50 -38.70 -13.33
N LYS A 459 0.62 -39.02 -12.04
CA LYS A 459 -0.48 -39.22 -11.11
C LYS A 459 -0.85 -37.86 -10.53
N ILE A 460 -2.04 -37.38 -10.86
CA ILE A 460 -2.66 -36.23 -10.19
C ILE A 460 -3.55 -36.77 -9.08
N GLU A 461 -3.42 -36.27 -7.86
CA GLU A 461 -4.33 -36.56 -6.75
C GLU A 461 -4.63 -35.29 -5.95
N MET A 462 -5.76 -35.28 -5.24
CA MET A 462 -6.11 -34.20 -4.32
C MET A 462 -5.38 -34.45 -2.99
N ASP A 463 -4.83 -33.39 -2.39
CA ASP A 463 -3.98 -33.47 -1.18
C ASP A 463 -4.79 -33.97 0.03
N ASP A 464 -4.24 -34.95 0.76
CA ASP A 464 -4.89 -35.58 1.92
C ASP A 464 -4.89 -34.69 3.17
N GLN A 465 -4.12 -33.60 3.18
CA GLN A 465 -3.98 -32.74 4.34
C GLN A 465 -5.18 -31.82 4.56
N ASN A 466 -6.04 -31.61 3.55
CA ASN A 466 -7.27 -30.82 3.68
C ASN A 466 -8.50 -31.68 4.07
N THR A 467 -8.42 -32.37 5.20
CA THR A 467 -9.48 -33.27 5.73
C THR A 467 -10.66 -32.56 6.40
N GLY A 468 -10.97 -31.32 6.01
CA GLY A 468 -12.22 -30.65 6.37
C GLY A 468 -12.27 -30.06 7.78
N LYS A 469 -11.24 -29.31 8.18
CA LYS A 469 -11.45 -28.29 9.22
C LYS A 469 -12.32 -27.17 8.63
N PRO A 470 -13.40 -26.73 9.31
CA PRO A 470 -14.17 -25.57 8.85
C PRO A 470 -13.27 -24.33 8.80
N GLY A 471 -12.95 -23.85 7.59
CA GLY A 471 -12.15 -22.64 7.35
C GLY A 471 -10.99 -22.75 6.36
N ASP A 472 -10.57 -23.96 5.94
CA ASP A 472 -9.46 -24.16 4.99
C ASP A 472 -9.97 -24.33 3.52
N ASP A 473 -10.40 -23.23 2.89
CA ASP A 473 -11.04 -23.22 1.55
C ASP A 473 -10.10 -23.46 0.34
N TRP A 474 -8.85 -23.89 0.55
CA TRP A 474 -7.86 -24.08 -0.51
C TRP A 474 -7.72 -25.55 -0.92
N MET A 475 -8.14 -25.88 -2.15
CA MET A 475 -7.92 -27.20 -2.76
C MET A 475 -6.47 -27.35 -3.25
N THR A 476 -5.60 -27.99 -2.47
CA THR A 476 -4.30 -28.46 -2.96
C THR A 476 -4.44 -29.81 -3.68
N TYR A 477 -3.54 -30.01 -4.64
CA TYR A 477 -3.39 -31.24 -5.38
C TYR A 477 -1.91 -31.56 -5.51
N ASP A 478 -1.55 -32.83 -5.36
CA ASP A 478 -0.21 -33.34 -5.62
C ASP A 478 -0.13 -33.88 -7.06
N ILE A 479 1.01 -33.64 -7.70
CA ILE A 479 1.42 -34.35 -8.93
C ILE A 479 2.63 -35.19 -8.59
N ASP A 480 2.42 -36.50 -8.57
CA ASP A 480 3.48 -37.49 -8.58
C ASP A 480 3.68 -38.04 -9.99
N GLY A 481 4.78 -38.74 -10.23
CA GLY A 481 4.93 -39.53 -11.46
C GLY A 481 5.17 -41.00 -11.16
N THR A 482 4.29 -41.84 -11.70
CA THR A 482 4.40 -43.29 -11.62
C THR A 482 5.18 -43.83 -12.80
N ASP A 483 5.86 -44.94 -12.51
CA ASP A 483 6.55 -45.73 -13.52
C ASP A 483 5.82 -47.07 -13.54
N ASP A 484 5.06 -47.32 -14.59
CA ASP A 484 4.19 -48.50 -14.69
C ASP A 484 5.01 -49.78 -14.95
N ASP A 485 6.29 -49.64 -15.29
CA ASP A 485 7.25 -50.75 -15.45
C ASP A 485 7.91 -51.17 -14.10
N ALA A 486 7.40 -50.69 -12.93
CA ALA A 486 8.02 -50.92 -11.61
C ALA A 486 7.31 -51.92 -10.67
N GLU A 487 6.14 -52.46 -11.04
CA GLU A 487 5.48 -53.59 -10.34
C GLU A 487 5.31 -54.80 -11.27
N LEU A 488 6.44 -55.35 -11.72
CA LEU A 488 6.50 -56.80 -11.90
C LEU A 488 6.49 -57.43 -10.50
N GLU A 489 5.54 -58.32 -10.28
CA GLU A 489 5.24 -58.99 -9.01
C GLU A 489 6.49 -59.61 -8.37
N GLU A 490 6.74 -59.32 -7.09
CA GLU A 490 7.29 -60.31 -6.16
C GLU A 490 6.52 -60.28 -4.82
N PRO A 491 6.35 -61.44 -4.15
CA PRO A 491 5.18 -61.68 -3.32
C PRO A 491 5.25 -61.08 -1.90
N VAL A 492 4.06 -60.86 -1.35
CA VAL A 492 3.83 -60.42 0.03
C VAL A 492 4.51 -61.36 1.05
N VAL A 493 5.50 -60.83 1.77
CA VAL A 493 5.97 -61.40 3.04
C VAL A 493 5.79 -60.36 4.15
N LYS A 494 4.75 -60.56 4.97
CA LYS A 494 4.53 -59.75 6.19
C LYS A 494 5.47 -60.21 7.31
N PHE A 495 6.15 -59.29 7.99
CA PHE A 495 6.60 -59.48 9.37
C PHE A 495 6.75 -58.14 10.12
N GLY A 496 6.33 -58.13 11.40
CA GLY A 496 6.93 -57.26 12.43
C GLY A 496 6.18 -55.97 12.82
N ASN A 497 5.49 -56.01 13.97
CA ASN A 497 4.98 -54.81 14.65
C ASN A 497 6.10 -53.99 15.31
N LYS A 498 6.05 -52.64 15.25
CA LYS A 498 6.28 -51.77 16.43
C LYS A 498 5.97 -50.28 16.20
N LEU A 499 5.31 -49.68 17.20
CA LEU A 499 5.10 -48.23 17.39
C LEU A 499 6.18 -47.64 18.31
N ILE A 500 7.00 -46.70 17.80
CA ILE A 500 7.72 -45.60 18.50
C ILE A 500 8.03 -44.54 17.40
N GLY A 501 7.94 -43.21 17.56
CA GLY A 501 7.47 -42.32 18.63
C GLY A 501 7.80 -40.85 18.27
N ARG A 502 7.20 -39.84 18.93
CA ARG A 502 7.54 -38.41 18.72
C ARG A 502 8.77 -37.99 19.56
N PRO A 503 9.48 -36.94 19.14
CA PRO A 503 9.56 -35.77 20.02
C PRO A 503 9.25 -34.43 19.31
N GLN A 504 8.87 -33.43 20.10
CA GLN A 504 8.60 -32.04 19.66
C GLN A 504 9.88 -31.28 19.28
N ARG A 505 9.72 -30.22 18.47
CA ARG A 505 10.57 -29.02 18.53
C ARG A 505 9.72 -27.75 18.39
N ASN A 506 10.08 -26.74 19.17
CA ASN A 506 9.54 -25.37 19.13
C ASN A 506 10.38 -24.51 18.16
N GLY A 507 9.85 -23.36 17.72
CA GLY A 507 10.69 -22.24 17.27
C GLY A 507 10.10 -21.30 16.20
N CYS A 508 9.67 -20.12 16.65
CA CYS A 508 9.71 -18.79 16.02
C CYS A 508 9.31 -18.55 14.54
N ALA A 509 8.29 -17.69 14.41
CA ALA A 509 8.31 -16.36 13.77
C ALA A 509 8.37 -16.17 12.24
N ASP A 510 7.52 -15.21 11.82
CA ASP A 510 7.63 -14.25 10.72
C ASP A 510 7.93 -14.71 9.28
N SER A 511 6.89 -14.60 8.43
CA SER A 511 6.97 -13.78 7.20
C SER A 511 5.58 -13.56 6.60
N GLY A 512 5.19 -12.31 6.34
CA GLY A 512 4.07 -11.99 5.45
C GLY A 512 4.44 -12.17 3.96
N GLY A 513 3.45 -12.21 3.07
CA GLY A 513 3.71 -12.30 1.63
C GLY A 513 2.46 -12.44 0.76
N LEU A 514 2.08 -11.35 0.11
CA LEU A 514 0.98 -11.28 -0.87
C LEU A 514 1.30 -12.12 -2.13
N MET A 515 0.31 -12.78 -2.74
CA MET A 515 0.46 -13.49 -4.02
C MET A 515 -0.44 -12.90 -5.13
N SER A 516 0.07 -12.84 -6.36
CA SER A 516 -0.77 -12.67 -7.56
C SER A 516 -0.24 -13.44 -8.79
N VAL A 517 -1.06 -14.40 -9.23
CA VAL A 517 -1.21 -14.97 -10.59
C VAL A 517 0.04 -15.19 -11.46
N ILE A 518 0.65 -16.36 -11.28
CA ILE A 518 0.62 -17.37 -12.36
C ILE A 518 -0.44 -18.37 -11.92
N ASP A 519 -1.48 -18.60 -12.71
CA ASP A 519 -2.49 -19.61 -12.36
C ASP A 519 -1.83 -21.00 -12.33
N ASP A 520 -2.26 -21.79 -11.35
CA ASP A 520 -1.79 -23.13 -10.98
C ASP A 520 -0.33 -23.21 -10.51
N VAL A 521 -0.13 -23.08 -9.20
CA VAL A 521 1.00 -23.72 -8.51
C VAL A 521 0.50 -24.76 -7.52
N MET A 522 0.79 -26.00 -7.86
CA MET A 522 0.73 -27.16 -6.97
C MET A 522 1.87 -27.07 -5.94
N THR A 523 1.60 -27.34 -4.67
CA THR A 523 2.66 -27.82 -3.77
C THR A 523 3.15 -29.17 -4.28
N TYR A 524 4.46 -29.37 -4.31
CA TYR A 524 5.07 -30.57 -4.89
C TYR A 524 5.74 -31.41 -3.79
N LYS A 525 5.19 -32.59 -3.48
CA LYS A 525 5.63 -33.41 -2.34
C LYS A 525 6.14 -34.83 -2.65
N GLY A 526 6.48 -35.21 -3.89
CA GLY A 526 6.87 -36.61 -4.18
C GLY A 526 7.89 -36.91 -5.30
N LEU A 527 9.20 -36.65 -5.08
CA LEU A 527 10.28 -37.27 -5.90
C LEU A 527 11.54 -37.74 -5.15
N LYS A 528 11.55 -37.80 -3.81
CA LYS A 528 12.78 -38.06 -3.01
C LYS A 528 13.46 -39.43 -3.24
N SER A 529 12.72 -40.44 -3.71
CA SER A 529 13.25 -41.80 -3.90
C SER A 529 13.91 -42.05 -5.27
N LYS A 530 13.39 -41.46 -6.36
CA LYS A 530 13.79 -41.84 -7.73
C LYS A 530 15.09 -41.17 -8.22
N TRP A 531 15.35 -39.90 -7.89
CA TRP A 531 16.56 -39.19 -8.34
C TRP A 531 17.87 -39.86 -7.89
N LYS A 532 17.87 -40.51 -6.72
CA LYS A 532 19.06 -41.20 -6.17
C LYS A 532 19.52 -42.41 -7.00
N LYS A 533 18.66 -43.02 -7.82
CA LYS A 533 19.06 -44.12 -8.73
C LYS A 533 19.68 -43.57 -10.03
N SER A 534 19.07 -42.58 -10.67
CA SER A 534 19.48 -42.12 -12.01
C SER A 534 20.71 -41.17 -12.06
N LEU A 535 21.24 -40.77 -10.90
CA LEU A 535 22.48 -39.99 -10.78
C LEU A 535 23.67 -40.82 -10.25
N ARG A 536 23.47 -42.12 -10.01
CA ARG A 536 24.50 -43.07 -9.53
C ARG A 536 24.87 -44.14 -10.56
N GLY A 537 24.31 -44.05 -11.76
CA GLY A 537 24.73 -44.76 -12.98
C GLY A 537 24.95 -43.75 -14.09
#